data_AF-A0A2H3L3W1-F1
#
_entry.id   AF-A0A2H3L3W1-F1
#
_cell.length_a   1.000
_cell.length_b   1.000
_cell.length_c   1.000
_cell.angle_alpha   90.00
_cell.angle_beta   90.00
_cell.angle_gamma   90.00
#
_symmetry.space_group_name_H-M   'P 1'
#
loop_
_entity.id
_entity.type
_entity.pdbx_description
1 polymer ?
#
loop_
_entity_poly.entity_id
_entity_poly.type
_entity_poly.pdbx_seq_one_letter_code
_entity_poly.pdbx_strand_id
1 'polypeptide(L)' 'MTHGEQRLLEEGWDVLVERLGLAEATRFVMLLDRRTGGALQHLRIIWSSAPHQARQSTAPSSTLQQFDR' A
#
# COMPACT_ATOMS: atom_id res chain seq x y z
N MET A 1 -2.90 -13.91 -25.66
CA MET A 1 -1.70 -13.44 -24.94
C MET A 1 -0.48 -13.88 -25.72
N THR A 2 0.41 -12.95 -26.02
CA THR A 2 1.72 -13.19 -26.62
C THR A 2 2.73 -13.52 -25.52
N HIS A 3 3.85 -14.15 -25.87
CA HIS A 3 4.95 -14.39 -24.92
C HIS A 3 5.51 -13.08 -24.31
N GLY A 4 5.51 -11.99 -25.06
CA GLY A 4 5.96 -10.68 -24.57
C GLY A 4 5.01 -10.09 -23.51
N GLU A 5 3.70 -10.20 -23.73
CA GLU A 5 2.69 -9.76 -22.76
C GLU A 5 2.76 -10.56 -21.46
N GLN A 6 3.04 -11.86 -21.55
CA GLN A 6 3.18 -12.70 -20.37
C GLN A 6 4.39 -12.31 -19.52
N ARG A 7 5.56 -12.10 -20.14
CA ARG A 7 6.75 -11.63 -19.41
C ARG A 7 6.53 -10.29 -18.73
N LEU A 8 5.85 -9.37 -19.41
CA LEU A 8 5.57 -8.05 -18.85
C LEU A 8 4.65 -8.14 -17.62
N LEU A 9 3.71 -9.10 -17.59
CA LEU A 9 2.88 -9.36 -16.42
C LEU A 9 3.68 -9.98 -15.26
N GLU A 10 4.57 -10.93 -15.56
CA GLU A 10 5.44 -11.56 -14.57
C GLU A 10 6.38 -10.53 -13.92
N GLU A 11 7.06 -9.71 -14.74
CA GLU A 11 7.92 -8.62 -14.27
C GLU A 11 7.12 -7.57 -13.48
N GLY A 12 5.93 -7.21 -13.96
CA GLY A 12 5.04 -6.28 -13.27
C GLY A 12 4.58 -6.79 -11.91
N TRP A 13 4.29 -8.10 -11.81
CA TRP A 13 3.94 -8.75 -10.55
C TRP A 13 5.10 -8.74 -9.56
N ASP A 14 6.31 -9.08 -9.99
CA ASP A 14 7.50 -9.09 -9.14
C ASP A 14 7.76 -7.70 -8.54
N VAL A 15 7.68 -6.64 -9.36
CA VAL A 15 7.80 -5.25 -8.88
C VAL A 15 6.70 -4.90 -7.89
N LEU A 16 5.47 -5.37 -8.12
CA LEU A 16 4.34 -5.10 -7.22
C LEU A 16 4.57 -5.74 -5.84
N VAL A 17 5.02 -7.00 -5.82
CA VAL A 17 5.33 -7.74 -4.60
C VAL A 17 6.53 -7.13 -3.88
N GLU A 18 7.57 -6.70 -4.59
CA GLU A 18 8.73 -6.03 -4.00
C GLU A 18 8.32 -4.74 -3.26
N ARG A 19 7.38 -3.97 -3.83
CA ARG A 19 6.95 -2.69 -3.28
C ARG A 19 5.92 -2.80 -2.17
N LEU A 20 5.02 -3.77 -2.25
CA LEU A 20 3.84 -3.87 -1.36
C LEU A 20 3.88 -5.06 -0.40
N GLY A 21 4.71 -6.05 -0.68
CA GLY A 21 4.59 -7.38 -0.10
C GLY A 21 3.46 -8.20 -0.75
N LEU A 22 3.57 -9.52 -0.64
CA LEU A 22 2.71 -10.48 -1.32
C LEU A 22 1.22 -10.33 -1.00
N ALA A 23 0.88 -10.12 0.29
CA ALA A 23 -0.50 -10.00 0.73
C ALA A 23 -1.19 -8.78 0.11
N GLU A 24 -0.52 -7.64 0.08
CA GLU A 24 -1.11 -6.39 -0.42
C GLU A 24 -1.05 -6.26 -1.93
N ALA A 25 -0.04 -6.84 -2.58
CA ALA A 25 -0.04 -7.07 -4.02
C ALA A 25 -1.24 -7.93 -4.46
N THR A 26 -1.55 -9.00 -3.73
CA THR A 26 -2.70 -9.87 -4.03
C THR A 26 -4.03 -9.14 -3.81
N ARG A 27 -4.20 -8.47 -2.67
CA ARG A 27 -5.39 -7.65 -2.37
C ARG A 27 -5.61 -6.60 -3.46
N PHE A 28 -4.54 -5.98 -3.94
CA PHE A 28 -4.60 -4.98 -5.01
C PHE A 28 -5.19 -5.55 -6.31
N VAL A 29 -4.70 -6.70 -6.79
CA VAL A 29 -5.24 -7.35 -8.00
C VAL A 29 -6.71 -7.72 -7.81
N MET A 30 -7.08 -8.24 -6.64
CA MET A 30 -8.48 -8.57 -6.31
C MET A 30 -9.39 -7.34 -6.31
N LEU A 31 -8.91 -6.17 -5.88
CA LEU A 31 -9.68 -4.92 -5.89
C LEU A 31 -9.84 -4.34 -7.31
N LEU A 32 -8.81 -4.49 -8.16
CA LEU A 32 -8.88 -4.10 -9.58
C LEU A 32 -9.91 -4.93 -10.34
N ASP A 33 -9.90 -6.26 -10.15
CA ASP A 33 -10.82 -7.20 -10.80
C ASP A 33 -12.29 -6.87 -10.48
N ARG A 34 -12.57 -6.47 -9.24
CA ARG A 34 -13.91 -6.07 -8.78
C ARG A 34 -14.39 -4.71 -9.30
N ARG A 35 -13.57 -3.98 -10.08
CA ARG A 35 -13.82 -2.60 -10.55
C ARG A 35 -14.25 -1.64 -9.43
N THR A 36 -13.87 -1.94 -8.20
CA THR A 36 -14.19 -1.09 -7.05
C THR A 36 -13.33 0.17 -7.13
N GLY A 37 -13.96 1.35 -7.16
CA GLY A 37 -13.24 2.63 -7.26
C GLY A 37 -12.18 2.86 -6.17
N GLY A 38 -12.29 2.15 -5.04
CA GLY A 38 -11.26 2.10 -3.99
C GLY A 38 -9.91 1.54 -4.45
N ALA A 39 -9.89 0.67 -5.46
CA ALA A 39 -8.66 0.13 -6.06
C ALA A 39 -7.81 1.24 -6.70
N LEU A 40 -8.45 2.14 -7.47
CA LEU A 40 -7.79 3.30 -8.07
C LEU A 40 -7.30 4.30 -7.02
N GLN A 41 -8.04 4.44 -5.91
CA GLN A 41 -7.64 5.28 -4.80
C GLN A 41 -6.40 4.72 -4.08
N HIS A 42 -6.35 3.39 -3.86
CA HIS A 42 -5.18 2.67 -3.37
C HIS A 42 -3.98 2.83 -4.31
N LEU A 43 -4.22 2.71 -5.62
CA LEU A 43 -3.23 2.90 -6.68
C LEU A 43 -2.58 4.27 -6.60
N ARG A 44 -3.39 5.31 -6.43
CA ARG A 44 -2.92 6.69 -6.27
C ARG A 44 -2.07 6.84 -5.02
N ILE A 45 -2.44 6.23 -3.90
CA ILE A 45 -1.69 6.32 -2.64
C ILE A 45 -0.33 5.62 -2.74
N ILE A 46 -0.29 4.44 -3.36
CA ILE A 46 0.93 3.65 -3.56
C ILE A 46 1.89 4.37 -4.50
N TRP A 47 1.39 4.88 -5.62
CA TRP A 47 2.23 5.57 -6.62
C TRP A 47 2.54 7.02 -6.26
N SER A 48 1.73 7.70 -5.44
CA SER A 48 2.07 9.01 -4.89
C SER A 48 3.06 8.93 -3.73
N SER A 49 3.19 7.74 -3.09
CA SER A 49 4.01 7.53 -1.91
C SER A 49 5.18 6.61 -2.20
N ALA A 50 6.16 7.10 -2.94
CA ALA A 50 7.53 6.62 -2.85
C ALA A 50 8.45 7.81 -2.53
N PRO A 51 9.32 7.78 -1.51
CA PRO A 51 9.20 7.16 -0.19
C PRO A 51 8.88 8.22 0.88
N HIS A 52 7.95 7.94 1.81
CA HIS A 52 7.98 8.59 3.12
C HIS A 52 8.38 7.54 4.15
N GLN A 53 9.70 7.29 4.25
CA GLN A 53 10.25 6.96 5.55
C GLN A 53 9.97 8.15 6.47
N ALA A 54 8.96 8.05 7.33
CA ALA A 54 8.99 8.72 8.62
C ALA A 54 7.91 8.15 9.53
N ARG A 55 8.38 7.30 10.45
CA ARG A 55 7.90 7.17 11.83
C ARG A 55 6.52 6.56 12.04
N GLN A 56 6.56 5.24 12.21
CA GLN A 56 6.09 4.67 13.48
C GLN A 56 6.53 5.54 14.65
N SER A 57 5.58 6.11 15.40
CA SER A 57 5.68 6.35 16.83
C SER A 57 4.26 6.53 17.37
N THR A 58 3.59 5.39 17.57
CA THR A 58 2.56 5.25 18.58
C THR A 58 3.16 5.60 19.94
N ALA A 59 2.75 6.72 20.53
CA ALA A 59 2.94 7.01 21.95
C ALA A 59 1.63 7.57 22.51
N PRO A 60 0.99 6.90 23.49
CA PRO A 60 -0.08 7.52 24.27
C PRO A 60 0.58 8.46 25.29
N SER A 61 0.48 9.77 25.08
CA SER A 61 0.88 10.76 26.08
C SER A 61 -0.18 10.83 27.18
N SER A 62 -0.10 9.92 28.13
CA SER A 62 -0.72 10.05 29.45
C SER A 62 0.10 11.03 30.29
N THR A 63 -0.13 12.36 30.19
CA THR A 63 0.33 13.31 31.22
C THR A 63 -0.40 14.66 31.17
N LEU A 64 -1.33 14.88 32.11
CA LEU A 64 -1.73 16.17 32.69
C LEU A 64 -2.73 15.83 33.82
N GLN A 65 -2.27 15.27 34.95
CA GLN A 65 -1.83 16.05 36.12
C GLN A 65 -2.06 17.56 35.99
N GLN A 66 -3.26 17.98 36.38
CA GLN A 66 -3.58 19.30 36.90
C GLN A 66 -4.52 18.98 38.09
N PHE A 67 -4.05 18.75 39.33
CA PHE A 67 -3.40 19.73 40.21
C PHE A 67 -3.95 21.14 39.91
N ASP A 68 -5.15 21.45 40.39
CA ASP A 68 -5.30 22.25 41.61
C ASP A 68 -6.77 22.28 42.06
N ARG A 69 -6.98 22.73 43.29
CA ARG A 69 -8.14 22.48 44.15
C ARG A 69 -9.20 23.57 44.06
#